data_AF-A0A7J8UDU4-F1
#
_entry.id   AF-A0A7J8UDU4-F1
#
_cell.length_a   1.000
_cell.length_b   1.000
_cell.length_c   1.000
_cell.angle_alpha   90.00
_cell.angle_beta   90.00
_cell.angle_gamma   90.00
#
_symmetry.space_group_name_H-M   'P 1'
#
loop_
_entity.id
_entity.type
_entity.pdbx_description
1 polymer ?
#
loop_
_entity_poly.entity_id
_entity_poly.type
_entity_poly.pdbx_seq_one_letter_code
_entity_poly.pdbx_strand_id
1 'polypeptide(L)'
;MRLTYTPFVGNLQELAKGYMDSFTPKDCDEDQDNVSEFVEAMIYSPTEVVFMTGRYASKEETKKKGNNINSLGWRFKPWFYQHAKSVLKKGEFLEYILTREYYHRHTRHLSWEGKPILPFGDQWWFRFLLGWLMPSKVSLLKGTQREAIRNYYREMHAIQDMLVPLYEVGDALEWVHQEIE
;
A
#
# COMPACT_ATOMS: atom_id res chain seq x y z
N MET A 1 -2.15 -14.09 6.42
CA MET A 1 -2.53 -12.73 6.85
C MET A 1 -3.97 -12.48 6.48
N ARG A 2 -4.83 -12.27 7.46
CA ARG A 2 -6.14 -11.64 7.27
C ARG A 2 -5.89 -10.14 7.23
N LEU A 3 -6.22 -9.49 6.13
CA LEU A 3 -5.98 -8.07 5.90
C LEU A 3 -7.31 -7.38 5.61
N THR A 4 -7.60 -6.34 6.39
CA THR A 4 -8.76 -5.46 6.18
C THR A 4 -8.28 -4.16 5.55
N TYR A 5 -8.96 -3.72 4.49
CA TYR A 5 -8.73 -2.43 3.86
C TYR A 5 -9.89 -1.51 4.19
N THR A 6 -9.61 -0.41 4.88
CA THR A 6 -10.62 0.58 5.26
C THR A 6 -10.33 1.89 4.52
N PRO A 7 -11.25 2.36 3.65
CA PRO A 7 -11.12 3.67 3.01
C PRO A 7 -11.43 4.76 4.03
N PHE A 8 -10.68 5.86 4.01
CA PHE A 8 -10.99 7.03 4.80
C PHE A 8 -10.78 8.30 3.97
N VAL A 9 -11.67 9.27 4.17
CA VAL A 9 -11.65 10.56 3.48
C VAL A 9 -11.76 11.66 4.52
N GLY A 10 -10.83 12.61 4.51
CA GLY A 10 -10.73 13.69 5.49
C GLY A 10 -9.54 14.60 5.17
N ASN A 11 -9.25 15.61 6.00
CA ASN A 11 -8.01 16.39 5.88
C ASN A 11 -6.80 15.63 6.48
N LEU A 12 -5.56 16.09 6.25
CA LEU A 12 -4.33 15.41 6.70
C LEU A 12 -4.30 15.11 8.21
N GLN A 13 -4.80 16.01 9.04
CA GLN A 13 -4.92 15.83 10.49
C GLN A 13 -5.95 14.73 10.85
N GLU A 14 -7.08 14.71 10.15
CA GLU A 14 -8.09 13.65 10.27
C GLU A 14 -7.55 12.31 9.77
N LEU A 15 -6.73 12.28 8.71
CA LEU A 15 -6.07 11.05 8.25
C LEU A 15 -5.13 10.51 9.33
N ALA A 16 -4.31 11.38 9.94
CA ALA A 16 -3.41 10.99 11.02
C ALA A 16 -4.17 10.47 12.24
N LYS A 17 -5.26 11.14 12.61
CA LYS A 17 -6.14 10.69 13.69
C LYS A 17 -6.79 9.35 13.37
N GLY A 18 -7.34 9.19 12.17
CA GLY A 18 -7.92 7.93 11.70
C GLY A 18 -6.91 6.80 11.67
N TYR A 19 -5.65 7.09 11.32
CA TYR A 19 -4.55 6.14 11.39
C TYR A 19 -4.32 5.68 12.84
N MET A 20 -4.16 6.61 13.79
CA MET A 20 -4.02 6.27 15.21
C MET A 20 -5.21 5.42 15.69
N ASP A 21 -6.43 5.91 15.48
CA ASP A 21 -7.68 5.25 15.89
C ASP A 21 -7.84 3.84 15.29
N SER A 22 -7.19 3.54 14.15
CA SER A 22 -7.29 2.22 13.49
C SER A 22 -6.55 1.10 14.24
N PHE A 23 -5.58 1.42 15.10
CA PHE A 23 -4.78 0.42 15.81
C PHE A 23 -4.51 0.72 17.29
N THR A 24 -4.73 1.94 17.75
CA THR A 24 -4.63 2.27 19.17
C THR A 24 -5.97 2.00 19.87
N PRO A 25 -6.02 1.18 20.93
CA PRO A 25 -7.20 1.03 21.76
C PRO A 25 -7.59 2.37 22.39
N LYS A 26 -8.88 2.70 22.42
CA LYS A 26 -9.36 3.99 22.96
C LYS A 26 -9.18 4.14 24.47
N ASP A 27 -9.14 3.04 25.20
CA ASP A 27 -9.16 3.04 26.68
C ASP A 27 -7.96 2.31 27.32
N CYS A 28 -6.87 2.09 26.56
CA CYS A 28 -5.75 1.23 27.01
C CYS A 28 -6.20 -0.18 27.47
N ASP A 29 -7.38 -0.64 27.06
CA ASP A 29 -7.84 -2.00 27.32
C ASP A 29 -6.84 -2.96 26.65
N GLU A 30 -6.08 -3.66 27.49
CA GLU A 30 -5.02 -4.60 27.12
C GLU A 30 -5.57 -5.92 26.54
N ASP A 31 -6.82 -5.93 26.06
CA ASP A 31 -7.37 -7.07 25.34
C ASP A 31 -6.59 -7.24 24.03
N GLN A 32 -5.53 -8.05 24.14
CA GLN A 32 -4.52 -8.36 23.14
C GLN A 32 -5.14 -8.85 21.83
N ASP A 33 -6.35 -9.39 21.91
CA ASP A 33 -7.16 -9.86 20.78
C ASP A 33 -7.64 -8.74 19.86
N ASN A 34 -7.61 -7.46 20.26
CA ASN A 34 -8.09 -6.36 19.44
C ASN A 34 -6.99 -5.50 18.78
N VAL A 35 -5.73 -5.71 19.14
CA VAL A 35 -4.61 -4.99 18.55
C VAL A 35 -4.23 -5.64 17.21
N SER A 36 -4.09 -4.81 16.17
CA SER A 36 -3.62 -5.27 14.86
C SER A 36 -2.11 -5.50 14.89
N GLU A 37 -1.66 -6.66 14.43
CA GLU A 37 -0.23 -7.00 14.39
C GLU A 37 0.51 -6.27 13.26
N PHE A 38 -0.23 -5.90 12.21
CA PHE A 38 0.29 -5.12 11.09
C PHE A 38 -0.62 -3.94 10.83
N VAL A 39 0.00 -2.78 10.64
CA VAL A 39 -0.71 -1.54 10.31
C VAL A 39 0.08 -0.84 9.23
N GLU A 40 -0.61 -0.43 8.18
CA GLU A 40 -0.05 0.38 7.11
C GLU A 40 -1.12 1.35 6.61
N ALA A 41 -0.71 2.58 6.28
CA ALA A 41 -1.56 3.57 5.63
C ALA A 41 -0.98 3.94 4.28
N MET A 42 -1.84 4.02 3.26
CA MET A 42 -1.48 4.48 1.92
C MET A 42 -2.29 5.72 1.57
N ILE A 43 -1.64 6.88 1.59
CA ILE A 43 -2.25 8.17 1.24
C ILE A 43 -2.11 8.37 -0.26
N TYR A 44 -3.23 8.50 -0.98
CA TYR A 44 -3.26 8.67 -2.44
C TYR A 44 -3.46 10.11 -2.89
N SER A 45 -4.00 10.94 -2.01
CA SER A 45 -4.19 12.38 -2.16
C SER A 45 -4.25 13.02 -0.77
N PRO A 46 -4.15 14.35 -0.64
CA PRO A 46 -4.25 15.03 0.65
C PRO A 46 -5.57 14.74 1.40
N THR A 47 -6.56 14.17 0.69
CA THR A 47 -7.86 13.86 1.26
C THR A 47 -8.23 12.38 1.30
N GLU A 48 -7.48 11.49 0.64
CA GLU A 48 -7.86 10.08 0.49
C GLU A 48 -6.75 9.16 1.00
N VAL A 49 -7.09 8.30 1.95
CA VAL A 49 -6.20 7.28 2.50
C VAL A 49 -6.87 5.92 2.54
N VAL A 50 -6.03 4.89 2.46
CA VAL A 50 -6.42 3.51 2.70
C VAL A 50 -5.64 2.99 3.90
N PHE A 51 -6.36 2.67 4.97
CA PHE A 51 -5.80 1.98 6.12
C PHE A 51 -5.84 0.47 5.89
N MET A 52 -4.76 -0.19 6.25
CA MET A 52 -4.61 -1.63 6.14
C MET A 52 -4.22 -2.19 7.50
N THR A 53 -5.12 -2.96 8.08
CA THR A 53 -4.90 -3.62 9.37
C THR A 53 -4.85 -5.12 9.15
N GLY A 54 -3.75 -5.74 9.55
CA GLY A 54 -3.45 -7.15 9.32
C GLY A 54 -3.31 -7.94 10.61
N ARG A 55 -3.78 -9.19 10.58
CA ARG A 55 -3.56 -10.19 11.63
C ARG A 55 -3.15 -11.54 11.02
N TYR A 56 -2.42 -12.35 11.77
CA TYR A 56 -2.20 -13.74 11.40
C TYR A 56 -3.53 -14.49 11.42
N ALA A 57 -3.66 -15.42 10.47
CA ALA A 57 -4.83 -16.26 10.32
C ALA A 57 -4.37 -17.70 10.23
N SER A 58 -5.10 -18.61 10.86
CA SER A 58 -4.76 -20.03 10.82
C SER A 58 -5.11 -20.63 9.45
N LYS A 59 -4.46 -21.75 9.08
CA LYS A 59 -4.79 -22.45 7.83
C LYS A 59 -6.24 -22.93 7.80
N GLU A 60 -6.82 -23.23 8.94
CA GLU A 60 -8.20 -23.69 9.06
C GLU A 60 -9.20 -22.56 8.81
N GLU A 61 -8.93 -21.37 9.35
CA GLU A 61 -9.70 -20.16 9.08
C GLU A 61 -9.72 -19.87 7.58
N THR A 62 -8.56 -19.92 6.91
CA THR A 62 -8.50 -19.63 5.46
C THR A 62 -9.28 -20.62 4.59
N LYS A 63 -9.55 -21.84 5.07
CA LYS A 63 -10.27 -22.89 4.32
C LYS A 63 -11.79 -22.82 4.49
N LYS A 64 -12.31 -21.96 5.36
CA LYS A 64 -13.77 -21.79 5.53
C LYS A 64 -14.40 -21.26 4.22
N LYS A 65 -15.53 -21.84 3.82
CA LYS A 65 -16.26 -21.42 2.62
C LYS A 65 -16.64 -19.94 2.73
N GLY A 66 -16.33 -19.16 1.70
CA GLY A 66 -16.61 -17.72 1.63
C GLY A 66 -15.37 -16.83 1.83
N ASN A 67 -14.27 -17.37 2.35
CA ASN A 67 -13.04 -16.60 2.51
C ASN A 67 -12.30 -16.41 1.18
N ASN A 68 -12.03 -15.16 0.82
CA ASN A 68 -11.32 -14.81 -0.40
C ASN A 68 -9.80 -14.87 -0.15
N ILE A 69 -9.12 -15.86 -0.73
CA ILE A 69 -7.67 -15.98 -0.67
C ILE A 69 -7.07 -15.23 -1.86
N ASN A 70 -6.42 -14.10 -1.59
CA ASN A 70 -5.76 -13.28 -2.58
C ASN A 70 -4.26 -13.64 -2.69
N SER A 71 -3.89 -14.33 -3.78
CA SER A 71 -2.48 -14.53 -4.14
C SER A 71 -1.91 -13.32 -4.88
N LEU A 72 -1.33 -12.35 -4.18
CA LEU A 72 -0.70 -11.15 -4.74
C LEU A 72 0.47 -11.48 -5.71
N GLY A 73 1.11 -12.63 -5.54
CA GLY A 73 2.25 -13.05 -6.36
C GLY A 73 1.94 -13.29 -7.85
N TRP A 74 0.67 -13.32 -8.24
CA TRP A 74 0.25 -13.68 -9.59
C TRP A 74 0.61 -12.61 -10.64
N ARG A 75 1.34 -13.01 -11.68
CA ARG A 75 1.98 -12.11 -12.67
C ARG A 75 1.04 -11.13 -13.37
N PHE A 76 -0.24 -11.48 -13.51
CA PHE A 76 -1.24 -10.68 -14.22
C PHE A 76 -2.07 -9.76 -13.30
N LYS A 77 -1.92 -9.86 -11.98
CA LYS A 77 -2.64 -9.01 -11.04
C LYS A 77 -2.18 -7.55 -11.09
N PRO A 78 -3.06 -6.60 -10.73
CA PRO A 78 -2.66 -5.21 -10.55
C PRO A 78 -1.56 -5.07 -9.50
N TRP A 79 -0.84 -3.95 -9.56
CA TRP A 79 0.12 -3.61 -8.51
C TRP A 79 -0.60 -3.43 -7.18
N PHE A 80 0.08 -3.77 -6.08
CA PHE A 80 -0.55 -3.82 -4.76
C PHE A 80 -1.20 -2.49 -4.37
N TYR A 81 -0.52 -1.36 -4.55
CA TYR A 81 -1.09 -0.05 -4.26
C TYR A 81 -2.30 0.27 -5.16
N GLN A 82 -2.36 -0.21 -6.40
CA GLN A 82 -3.56 -0.04 -7.24
C GLN A 82 -4.72 -0.91 -6.76
N HIS A 83 -4.42 -2.12 -6.29
CA HIS A 83 -5.39 -3.01 -5.66
C HIS A 83 -5.96 -2.38 -4.38
N ALA A 84 -5.08 -1.88 -3.50
CA ALA A 84 -5.46 -1.17 -2.28
C ALA A 84 -6.30 0.08 -2.60
N LYS A 85 -5.91 0.90 -3.59
CA LYS A 85 -6.69 2.07 -4.05
C LYS A 85 -8.12 1.71 -4.47
N SER A 86 -8.36 0.48 -4.94
CA SER A 86 -9.71 0.07 -5.37
C SER A 86 -10.75 0.07 -4.24
N VAL A 87 -10.30 0.01 -2.97
CA VAL A 87 -11.17 0.10 -1.79
C VAL A 87 -11.89 1.45 -1.70
N LEU A 88 -11.27 2.55 -2.18
CA LEU A 88 -11.89 3.88 -2.20
C LEU A 88 -13.18 3.90 -3.04
N LYS A 89 -13.30 3.00 -4.01
CA LYS A 89 -14.49 2.87 -4.87
C LYS A 89 -15.44 1.76 -4.44
N LYS A 90 -14.90 0.66 -3.91
CA LYS A 90 -15.66 -0.56 -3.58
C LYS A 90 -16.21 -0.56 -2.15
N GLY A 91 -15.68 0.28 -1.28
CA GLY A 91 -15.91 0.20 0.15
C GLY A 91 -14.97 -0.80 0.83
N GLU A 92 -15.04 -0.84 2.16
CA GLU A 92 -14.23 -1.71 3.00
C GLU A 92 -14.37 -3.19 2.60
N PHE A 93 -13.24 -3.89 2.51
CA PHE A 93 -13.24 -5.33 2.29
C PHE A 93 -12.09 -6.02 3.02
N LEU A 94 -12.28 -7.32 3.22
CA LEU A 94 -11.36 -8.21 3.90
C LEU A 94 -10.88 -9.29 2.93
N GLU A 95 -9.59 -9.56 2.94
CA GLU A 95 -9.00 -10.65 2.17
C GLU A 95 -7.92 -11.40 2.95
N TYR A 96 -7.63 -12.63 2.52
CA TYR A 96 -6.57 -13.45 3.08
C TYR A 96 -5.40 -13.53 2.12
N ILE A 97 -4.23 -13.09 2.56
CA ILE A 97 -2.99 -13.10 1.79
C ILE A 97 -2.04 -14.11 2.42
N LEU A 98 -1.33 -14.86 1.58
CA LEU A 98 -0.24 -15.73 2.04
C LEU A 98 0.84 -14.88 2.72
N THR A 99 1.26 -15.25 3.92
CA THR A 99 2.19 -14.47 4.74
C THR A 99 3.47 -14.08 4.00
N ARG A 100 4.05 -15.01 3.24
CA ARG A 100 5.22 -14.72 2.40
C ARG A 100 4.95 -13.64 1.35
N GLU A 101 3.79 -13.70 0.69
CA GLU A 101 3.42 -12.71 -0.33
C GLU A 101 3.11 -11.34 0.30
N TYR A 102 2.56 -11.33 1.51
CA TYR A 102 2.32 -10.09 2.26
C TYR A 102 3.64 -9.37 2.62
N TYR A 103 4.69 -10.10 3.05
CA TYR A 103 5.99 -9.48 3.30
C TYR A 103 6.65 -8.95 2.03
N HIS A 104 6.45 -9.62 0.89
CA HIS A 104 6.97 -9.18 -0.40
C HIS A 104 5.99 -8.30 -1.19
N ARG A 105 4.94 -7.78 -0.53
CA ARG A 105 3.91 -6.93 -1.14
C ARG A 105 4.40 -5.54 -1.55
N HIS A 106 5.69 -5.24 -1.48
CA HIS A 106 6.27 -4.03 -2.07
C HIS A 106 7.35 -4.35 -3.10
N THR A 107 7.98 -5.51 -2.99
CA THR A 107 9.15 -5.88 -3.79
C THR A 107 8.81 -5.95 -5.28
N ARG A 108 7.69 -6.58 -5.65
CA ARG A 108 7.36 -6.86 -7.05
C ARG A 108 7.01 -5.62 -7.88
N HIS A 109 6.39 -4.63 -7.26
CA HIS A 109 5.95 -3.39 -7.91
C HIS A 109 6.77 -2.18 -7.46
N LEU A 110 7.95 -2.44 -6.88
CA LEU A 110 8.90 -1.40 -6.46
C LEU A 110 8.19 -0.34 -5.59
N SER A 111 7.46 -0.82 -4.57
CA SER A 111 6.63 -0.03 -3.66
C SER A 111 5.53 0.78 -4.34
N TRP A 112 5.85 1.95 -4.88
CA TRP A 112 4.92 2.85 -5.56
C TRP A 112 5.45 3.27 -6.94
N GLU A 113 6.65 2.83 -7.30
CA GLU A 113 7.39 3.31 -8.47
C GLU A 113 7.06 2.55 -9.75
N GLY A 114 6.27 1.48 -9.68
CA GLY A 114 5.90 0.69 -10.86
C GLY A 114 5.36 1.55 -12.01
N LYS A 115 4.40 2.45 -11.75
CA LYS A 115 3.80 3.30 -12.80
C LYS A 115 4.74 4.37 -13.33
N PRO A 116 5.40 5.17 -12.48
CA PRO A 116 6.31 6.19 -12.97
C PRO A 116 7.49 5.59 -13.76
N ILE A 117 8.02 4.45 -13.30
CA ILE A 117 9.17 3.82 -13.95
C ILE A 117 8.77 3.14 -15.26
N LEU A 118 7.65 2.42 -15.26
CA LEU A 118 7.17 1.65 -16.40
C LEU A 118 5.68 1.94 -16.67
N PRO A 119 5.35 3.05 -17.35
CA PRO A 119 3.96 3.49 -17.53
C PRO A 119 3.06 2.47 -18.23
N PHE A 120 3.61 1.70 -19.17
CA PHE A 120 2.91 0.62 -19.88
C PHE A 120 2.85 -0.69 -19.11
N GLY A 121 3.54 -0.80 -17.96
CA GLY A 121 3.59 -2.00 -17.13
C GLY A 121 2.24 -2.35 -16.47
N ASP A 122 1.32 -1.39 -16.42
CA ASP A 122 -0.05 -1.56 -15.91
C ASP A 122 -0.96 -2.26 -16.93
N GLN A 123 -0.59 -2.27 -18.21
CA GLN A 123 -1.44 -2.82 -19.26
C GLN A 123 -1.61 -4.33 -19.14
N TRP A 124 -2.83 -4.83 -19.36
CA TRP A 124 -3.18 -6.24 -19.18
C TRP A 124 -2.28 -7.17 -20.00
N TRP A 125 -1.96 -6.79 -21.25
CA TRP A 125 -1.10 -7.56 -22.14
C TRP A 125 0.34 -7.63 -21.62
N PHE A 126 0.85 -6.54 -21.03
CA PHE A 126 2.19 -6.52 -20.46
C PHE A 126 2.25 -7.43 -19.24
N ARG A 127 1.28 -7.33 -18.33
CA ARG A 127 1.23 -8.15 -17.12
C ARG A 127 1.08 -9.64 -17.45
N PHE A 128 0.33 -9.97 -18.50
CA PHE A 128 0.16 -11.34 -18.95
C PHE A 128 1.42 -11.91 -19.60
N LEU A 129 2.06 -11.16 -20.51
CA LEU A 129 3.20 -11.65 -21.30
C LEU A 129 4.56 -11.48 -20.59
N LEU A 130 4.76 -10.36 -19.90
CA LEU A 130 6.03 -9.92 -19.32
C LEU A 130 5.96 -9.67 -17.81
N GLY A 131 4.80 -9.82 -17.16
CA GLY A 131 4.64 -9.58 -15.72
C GLY A 131 5.46 -10.51 -14.82
N TRP A 132 5.96 -11.63 -15.35
CA TRP A 132 6.89 -12.55 -14.66
C TRP A 132 8.33 -12.02 -14.59
N LEU A 133 8.67 -11.00 -15.39
CA LEU A 133 9.96 -10.33 -15.34
C LEU A 133 10.08 -9.37 -14.14
N MET A 134 8.96 -9.04 -13.49
CA MET A 134 8.91 -8.15 -12.33
C MET A 134 9.14 -8.90 -11.01
N PRO A 135 9.93 -8.35 -10.07
CA PRO A 135 10.68 -7.09 -10.17
C PRO A 135 11.99 -7.29 -10.93
N SER A 136 12.15 -6.55 -12.04
CA SER A 136 13.41 -6.51 -12.75
C SER A 136 14.37 -5.54 -12.06
N LYS A 137 15.68 -5.68 -12.33
CA LYS A 137 16.66 -4.75 -11.78
C LYS A 137 16.28 -3.32 -12.17
N VAL A 138 16.23 -2.42 -11.19
CA VAL A 138 15.86 -1.01 -11.41
C VAL A 138 16.76 -0.35 -12.46
N SER A 139 18.04 -0.72 -12.53
CA SER A 139 18.97 -0.26 -13.56
C SER A 139 18.53 -0.64 -14.99
N LEU A 140 17.97 -1.83 -15.17
CA LEU A 140 17.44 -2.29 -16.45
C LEU A 140 16.19 -1.50 -16.84
N LEU A 141 15.29 -1.27 -15.90
CA LEU A 141 14.08 -0.45 -16.13
C LEU A 141 14.44 1.00 -16.47
N LYS A 142 15.39 1.60 -15.73
CA LYS A 142 15.93 2.94 -16.02
C LYS A 142 16.57 3.02 -17.40
N GLY A 143 17.16 1.93 -17.91
CA GLY A 143 17.68 1.83 -19.27
C GLY A 143 16.61 1.88 -20.36
N THR A 144 15.37 1.48 -20.05
CA THR A 144 14.25 1.51 -21.01
C THR A 144 13.52 2.86 -21.06
N GLN A 145 13.88 3.81 -20.18
CA GLN A 145 13.22 5.10 -20.08
C GLN A 145 13.73 6.10 -21.12
N ARG A 146 12.81 6.85 -21.73
CA ARG A 146 13.15 8.01 -22.56
C ARG A 146 13.57 9.19 -21.67
N GLU A 147 14.37 10.10 -22.22
CA GLU A 147 14.90 11.27 -21.50
C GLU A 147 13.82 12.09 -20.79
N ALA A 148 12.66 12.30 -21.43
CA ALA A 148 11.55 13.03 -20.84
C ALA A 148 11.02 12.39 -19.54
N ILE A 149 10.87 11.06 -19.51
CA ILE A 149 10.43 10.33 -18.31
C ILE A 149 11.51 10.37 -17.24
N ARG A 150 12.79 10.31 -17.66
CA ARG A 150 13.92 10.36 -16.74
C ARG A 150 14.06 11.72 -16.07
N ASN A 151 13.84 12.81 -16.80
CA ASN A 151 13.90 14.17 -16.27
C ASN A 151 12.71 14.42 -15.32
N TYR A 152 11.49 14.04 -15.74
CA TYR A 152 10.31 14.11 -14.87
C TYR A 152 10.54 13.37 -13.54
N TYR A 153 11.05 12.14 -13.59
CA TYR A 153 11.35 11.36 -12.38
C TYR A 153 12.49 11.96 -11.56
N ARG A 154 13.45 12.67 -12.16
CA ARG A 154 14.50 13.37 -11.38
C ARG A 154 13.99 14.60 -10.67
N GLU A 155 13.06 15.33 -11.27
CA GLU A 155 12.58 16.62 -10.78
C GLU A 155 11.42 16.47 -9.79
N MET A 156 10.55 15.47 -9.97
CA MET A 156 9.28 15.34 -9.24
C MET A 156 9.27 14.19 -8.22
N HIS A 157 10.41 13.56 -7.95
CA HIS A 157 10.46 12.37 -7.10
C HIS A 157 11.34 12.58 -5.88
N ALA A 158 10.72 12.54 -4.70
CA ALA A 158 11.39 12.49 -3.42
C ALA A 158 11.06 11.16 -2.71
N ILE A 159 12.08 10.54 -2.12
CA ILE A 159 11.94 9.40 -1.21
C ILE A 159 12.59 9.81 0.09
N GLN A 160 11.84 9.74 1.18
CA GLN A 160 12.32 10.09 2.51
C GLN A 160 11.78 9.09 3.52
N ASP A 161 12.65 8.65 4.42
CA ASP A 161 12.29 7.85 5.58
C ASP A 161 12.37 8.76 6.82
N MET A 162 11.29 8.85 7.58
CA MET A 162 11.20 9.69 8.77
C MET A 162 10.74 8.86 9.97
N LEU A 163 11.26 9.20 11.14
CA LEU A 163 10.76 8.70 12.42
C LEU A 163 10.07 9.86 13.14
N VAL A 164 8.76 9.74 13.34
CA VAL A 164 7.92 10.81 13.91
C VAL A 164 7.17 10.25 15.11
N PRO A 165 7.07 10.98 16.23
CA PRO A 165 6.18 10.61 17.33
C PRO A 165 4.73 10.48 16.84
N LEU A 166 4.01 9.47 17.31
CA LEU A 166 2.68 9.16 16.76
C LEU A 166 1.70 10.35 16.82
N TYR A 167 1.77 11.15 17.88
CA TYR A 167 0.92 12.33 18.09
C TYR A 167 1.29 13.53 17.19
N GLU A 168 2.46 13.52 16.53
CA GLU A 168 2.91 14.57 15.60
C GLU A 168 2.76 14.16 14.13
N VAL A 169 2.21 12.98 13.84
CA VAL A 169 2.07 12.48 12.46
C VAL A 169 1.24 13.43 11.59
N GLY A 170 0.19 14.05 12.15
CA GLY A 170 -0.61 15.04 11.43
C GLY A 170 0.21 16.25 10.99
N ASP A 171 0.94 16.85 11.92
CA ASP A 171 1.79 18.02 11.67
C ASP A 171 2.92 17.70 10.70
N ALA A 172 3.51 16.50 10.82
CA ALA A 172 4.54 16.05 9.89
C ALA A 172 4.00 15.86 8.47
N LEU A 173 2.78 15.33 8.31
CA LEU A 173 2.14 15.19 7.00
C LEU A 173 1.84 16.57 6.37
N GLU A 174 1.36 17.53 7.16
CA GLU A 174 1.10 18.89 6.68
C GLU A 174 2.40 19.60 6.28
N TRP A 175 3.46 19.47 7.07
CA TRP A 175 4.77 20.03 6.75
C TRP A 175 5.35 19.44 5.46
N VAL A 176 5.30 18.11 5.30
CA VAL A 176 5.77 17.45 4.07
C VAL A 176 4.96 17.89 2.85
N HIS A 177 3.64 18.02 2.98
CA HIS A 177 2.78 18.48 1.90
C HIS A 177 3.16 19.91 1.47
N GLN A 178 3.46 20.81 2.41
CA GLN A 178 3.83 22.20 2.10
C GLN A 178 5.22 22.35 1.48
N GLU A 179 6.19 21.54 1.88
CA GLU A 179 7.58 21.68 1.43
C GLU A 179 7.88 20.92 0.14
N ILE A 180 7.11 19.87 -0.17
CA ILE A 180 7.42 18.96 -1.29
C ILE A 180 6.39 19.03 -2.44
N GLU A 181 5.13 19.42 -2.18
CA GLU A 181 4.08 19.56 -3.21
C GLU A 181 3.72 21.02 -3.52
#